data_AF-A0A522A7Y3-F1
#
_entry.id   AF-A0A522A7Y3-F1
#
_cell.length_a   1.000
_cell.length_b   1.000
_cell.length_c   1.000
_cell.angle_alpha   90.00
_cell.angle_beta   90.00
_cell.angle_gamma   90.00
#
_symmetry.space_group_name_H-M   'P 1'
#
loop_
_entity.id
_entity.type
_entity.pdbx_description
1 polymer ?
#
loop_
_entity_poly.entity_id
_entity_poly.type
_entity_poly.pdbx_seq_one_letter_code
_entity_poly.pdbx_strand_id
1 'polypeptide(L)'
;VDQGNTVCDEATLRKVHLPPYRAAIKAGVGSIMVSYNSWNGEKLHGQKHLLTDVLKGELGFHGFLVSDWAAIDQIETNNFKNCIERSINAGLDMIMIPNGSGTKNNYVEFITKLKELVAEGKVPQSRIDDAVLRILRVKHKMGLFESTAVDPALTAAIGSPEHRAVARQCVRESLVVLKNESRALPLAKNIKHLAVVGAAADDLGVQCGGWTVEWQGKRGNVTRGGTTILTAIRNTVAPGTLVTFSRDGSDLKGADAAVVVIGEMPYAEMAGDRSNLNLAAADVALVEKAKAAGIPVVTVLFSGRPLILGSALDASDTFIAAWLPGTEGQGIADVLLGDFKPTGKLPRSWPRTNDGLTTATTAAVRPSASAPLFPQGFNLDN
;
A
#
# COMPACT_ATOMS: atom_id res chain seq x y z
N VAL A 1 -2.28 13.86 1.43
CA VAL A 1 -3.52 13.99 2.21
C VAL A 1 -4.58 13.19 1.51
N ASP A 2 -5.08 12.19 2.21
CA ASP A 2 -6.13 11.29 1.78
C ASP A 2 -7.42 12.05 1.45
N GLN A 3 -8.15 11.58 0.43
CA GLN A 3 -9.41 12.17 -0.05
C GLN A 3 -9.39 13.68 -0.39
N GLY A 4 -8.20 14.27 -0.49
CA GLY A 4 -7.99 15.71 -0.68
C GLY A 4 -8.27 16.23 -2.09
N ASN A 5 -7.73 17.40 -2.42
CA ASN A 5 -7.89 18.01 -3.75
C ASN A 5 -6.61 17.89 -4.57
N THR A 6 -6.69 17.24 -5.72
CA THR A 6 -5.62 17.23 -6.72
C THR A 6 -5.73 18.50 -7.56
N VAL A 7 -4.76 19.40 -7.43
CA VAL A 7 -4.71 20.68 -8.16
C VAL A 7 -3.68 20.59 -9.28
N CYS A 8 -4.15 20.47 -10.53
CA CYS A 8 -3.30 20.46 -11.72
C CYS A 8 -4.12 20.70 -12.99
N ASP A 9 -3.46 21.12 -14.07
CA ASP A 9 -4.10 21.17 -15.39
C ASP A 9 -4.38 19.76 -15.95
N GLU A 10 -5.26 19.68 -16.94
CA GLU A 10 -5.67 18.39 -17.52
C GLU A 10 -4.50 17.70 -18.24
N ALA A 11 -3.59 18.44 -18.86
CA ALA A 11 -2.42 17.87 -19.53
C ALA A 11 -1.53 17.09 -18.53
N THR A 12 -1.31 17.66 -17.35
CA THR A 12 -0.58 17.05 -16.24
C THR A 12 -1.33 15.85 -15.70
N LEU A 13 -2.65 15.97 -15.46
CA LEU A 13 -3.49 14.87 -15.01
C LEU A 13 -3.41 13.68 -15.98
N ARG A 14 -3.50 13.94 -17.28
CA ARG A 14 -3.42 12.93 -18.35
C ARG A 14 -2.04 12.30 -18.46
N LYS A 15 -0.98 13.08 -18.28
CA LYS A 15 0.41 12.60 -18.36
C LYS A 15 0.78 11.73 -17.16
N VAL A 16 0.35 12.11 -15.96
CA VAL A 16 0.79 11.48 -14.70
C VAL A 16 -0.18 10.39 -14.24
N HIS A 17 -1.49 10.62 -14.30
CA HIS A 17 -2.47 9.77 -13.62
C HIS A 17 -3.25 8.82 -14.54
N LEU A 18 -3.40 9.13 -15.83
CA LEU A 18 -4.10 8.26 -16.79
C LEU A 18 -3.32 7.05 -17.35
N PRO A 19 -1.98 7.03 -17.46
CA PRO A 19 -1.29 5.90 -18.10
C PRO A 19 -1.63 4.51 -17.51
N PRO A 20 -1.75 4.33 -16.17
CA PRO A 20 -2.18 3.06 -15.60
C PRO A 20 -3.60 2.64 -16.01
N TYR A 21 -4.54 3.58 -16.12
CA TYR A 21 -5.91 3.29 -16.59
C TYR A 21 -5.91 2.82 -18.04
N ARG A 22 -5.12 3.45 -18.92
CA ARG A 22 -4.96 3.00 -20.30
C ARG A 22 -4.45 1.56 -20.38
N ALA A 23 -3.45 1.22 -19.56
CA ALA A 23 -2.91 -0.14 -19.49
C ALA A 23 -3.95 -1.14 -18.97
N ALA A 24 -4.68 -0.81 -17.91
CA ALA A 24 -5.71 -1.66 -17.31
C ALA A 24 -6.90 -1.91 -18.27
N ILE A 25 -7.36 -0.87 -18.97
CA ILE A 25 -8.42 -0.97 -19.98
C ILE A 25 -7.96 -1.86 -21.13
N LYS A 26 -6.74 -1.67 -21.64
CA LYS A 26 -6.15 -2.53 -22.68
C LYS A 26 -6.04 -3.99 -22.22
N ALA A 27 -5.76 -4.23 -20.94
CA ALA A 27 -5.72 -5.56 -20.35
C ALA A 27 -7.11 -6.18 -20.12
N GLY A 28 -8.19 -5.43 -20.38
CA GLY A 28 -9.56 -5.92 -20.28
C GLY A 28 -10.14 -5.89 -18.86
N VAL A 29 -9.69 -4.97 -18.00
CA VAL A 29 -10.23 -4.78 -16.65
C VAL A 29 -11.76 -4.66 -16.66
N GLY A 30 -12.43 -5.38 -15.76
CA GLY A 30 -13.90 -5.45 -15.73
C GLY A 30 -14.57 -4.28 -14.98
N SER A 31 -13.90 -3.73 -13.97
CA SER A 31 -14.43 -2.66 -13.14
C SER A 31 -13.35 -1.64 -12.78
N ILE A 32 -13.73 -0.37 -12.70
CA ILE A 32 -12.88 0.72 -12.22
C ILE A 32 -13.60 1.41 -11.06
N MET A 33 -12.93 1.53 -9.92
CA MET A 33 -13.44 2.26 -8.77
C MET A 33 -13.08 3.74 -8.87
N VAL A 34 -14.06 4.62 -8.59
CA VAL A 34 -13.86 6.07 -8.60
C VAL A 34 -13.32 6.52 -7.24
N SER A 35 -12.22 7.29 -7.24
CA SER A 35 -11.54 7.75 -6.02
C SER A 35 -12.29 8.88 -5.30
N TYR A 36 -12.17 8.96 -3.97
CA TYR A 36 -12.73 10.02 -3.13
C TYR A 36 -12.24 11.44 -3.43
N ASN A 37 -11.05 11.58 -4.02
CA ASN A 37 -10.42 12.90 -4.13
C ASN A 37 -11.24 13.86 -5.02
N SER A 38 -10.93 15.14 -4.93
CA SER A 38 -11.38 16.14 -5.89
C SER A 38 -10.30 16.38 -6.95
N TRP A 39 -10.70 16.82 -8.14
CA TRP A 39 -9.80 17.45 -9.11
C TRP A 39 -10.22 18.90 -9.29
N ASN A 40 -9.31 19.84 -9.03
CA ASN A 40 -9.55 21.28 -9.08
C ASN A 40 -10.83 21.73 -8.34
N GLY A 41 -11.10 21.10 -7.19
CA GLY A 41 -12.20 21.46 -6.27
C GLY A 41 -13.47 20.61 -6.41
N GLU A 42 -13.65 19.88 -7.50
CA GLU A 42 -14.85 19.06 -7.71
C GLU A 42 -14.56 17.56 -7.51
N LYS A 43 -15.43 16.90 -6.72
CA LYS A 43 -15.33 15.49 -6.35
C LYS A 43 -15.41 14.58 -7.57
N LEU A 44 -14.50 13.61 -7.68
CA LEU A 44 -14.44 12.71 -8.83
C LEU A 44 -15.73 11.88 -9.02
N HIS A 45 -16.46 11.54 -7.95
CA HIS A 45 -17.75 10.85 -8.06
C HIS A 45 -18.83 11.67 -8.79
N GLY A 46 -18.66 12.99 -8.95
CA GLY A 46 -19.54 13.85 -9.74
C GLY A 46 -18.94 14.31 -11.08
N GLN A 47 -17.72 13.87 -11.44
CA GLN A 47 -16.97 14.39 -12.58
C GLN A 47 -17.36 13.73 -13.91
N LYS A 48 -18.39 14.26 -14.58
CA LYS A 48 -18.85 13.70 -15.88
C LYS A 48 -17.75 13.65 -16.94
N HIS A 49 -16.95 14.72 -17.05
CA HIS A 49 -15.86 14.81 -18.03
C HIS A 49 -14.90 13.63 -17.90
N LEU A 50 -14.39 13.37 -16.69
CA LEU A 50 -13.43 12.29 -16.47
C LEU A 50 -14.08 10.90 -16.56
N LEU A 51 -15.25 10.71 -15.95
CA LEU A 51 -15.88 9.40 -15.84
C LEU A 51 -16.53 8.94 -17.16
N THR A 52 -17.21 9.85 -17.86
CA THR A 52 -17.92 9.54 -19.10
C THR A 52 -17.08 9.88 -20.32
N ASP A 53 -16.69 11.15 -20.48
CA ASP A 53 -16.09 11.58 -21.75
C ASP A 53 -14.68 11.01 -21.94
N VAL A 54 -13.87 10.98 -20.88
CA VAL A 54 -12.51 10.41 -20.92
C VAL A 54 -12.51 8.89 -20.74
N LEU A 55 -12.96 8.35 -19.60
CA LEU A 55 -12.84 6.92 -19.33
C LEU A 55 -13.71 6.07 -20.28
N LYS A 56 -15.01 6.35 -20.37
CA LYS A 56 -15.93 5.57 -21.20
C LYS A 56 -15.82 5.90 -22.69
N GLY A 57 -15.66 7.19 -23.02
CA GLY A 57 -15.56 7.70 -24.39
C GLY A 57 -14.16 7.50 -24.98
N GLU A 58 -13.24 8.41 -24.66
CA GLU A 58 -11.89 8.46 -25.24
C GLU A 58 -11.09 7.17 -25.06
N LEU A 59 -11.07 6.62 -23.84
CA LEU A 59 -10.30 5.41 -23.54
C LEU A 59 -11.05 4.12 -23.87
N GLY A 60 -12.34 4.21 -24.25
CA GLY A 60 -13.14 3.05 -24.64
C GLY A 60 -13.38 2.04 -23.51
N PHE A 61 -13.48 2.49 -22.24
CA PHE A 61 -13.79 1.57 -21.15
C PHE A 61 -15.21 0.99 -21.28
N HIS A 62 -15.30 -0.33 -21.48
CA HIS A 62 -16.56 -1.05 -21.65
C HIS A 62 -17.03 -1.83 -20.41
N GLY A 63 -16.26 -1.84 -19.32
CA GLY A 63 -16.68 -2.36 -18.03
C GLY A 63 -17.62 -1.39 -17.30
N PHE A 64 -17.77 -1.57 -15.99
CA PHE A 64 -18.60 -0.71 -15.15
C PHE A 64 -17.78 0.10 -14.12
N LEU A 65 -18.19 1.33 -13.87
CA LEU A 65 -17.65 2.20 -12.83
C LEU A 65 -18.36 1.94 -11.51
N VAL A 66 -17.59 1.68 -10.45
CA VAL A 66 -18.11 1.50 -9.09
C VAL A 66 -17.67 2.67 -8.20
N SER A 67 -18.55 3.12 -7.30
CA SER A 67 -18.14 4.11 -6.29
C SER A 67 -17.24 3.46 -5.25
N ASP A 68 -16.46 4.29 -4.55
CA ASP A 68 -15.83 3.88 -3.30
C ASP A 68 -16.88 3.89 -2.16
N TRP A 69 -16.49 3.42 -0.98
CA TRP A 69 -17.36 3.20 0.19
C TRP A 69 -18.07 4.48 0.64
N ALA A 70 -19.41 4.53 0.51
CA ALA A 70 -20.22 5.72 0.82
C ALA A 70 -19.76 7.02 0.12
N ALA A 71 -19.00 6.92 -0.97
CA ALA A 71 -18.24 8.06 -1.46
C ALA A 71 -19.09 9.14 -2.12
N ILE A 72 -20.26 8.76 -2.68
CA ILE A 72 -21.18 9.73 -3.28
C ILE A 72 -21.72 10.72 -2.24
N ASP A 73 -21.72 10.37 -0.95
CA ASP A 73 -22.16 11.21 0.14
C ASP A 73 -21.28 12.47 0.30
N GLN A 74 -20.05 12.43 -0.21
CA GLN A 74 -19.12 13.56 -0.18
C GLN A 74 -19.30 14.55 -1.33
N ILE A 75 -20.20 14.28 -2.29
CA ILE A 75 -20.51 15.19 -3.40
C ILE A 75 -21.18 16.47 -2.87
N GLU A 76 -22.10 16.33 -1.91
CA GLU A 76 -22.80 17.44 -1.28
C GLU A 76 -23.27 17.07 0.14
N THR A 77 -23.10 18.01 1.07
CA THR A 77 -23.52 17.83 2.46
C THR A 77 -25.05 17.86 2.59
N ASN A 78 -25.62 16.89 3.30
CA ASN A 78 -27.04 16.82 3.66
C ASN A 78 -28.06 16.72 2.51
N ASN A 79 -27.62 16.37 1.30
CA ASN A 79 -28.51 16.24 0.14
C ASN A 79 -28.24 14.93 -0.64
N PHE A 80 -28.60 13.80 -0.03
CA PHE A 80 -28.30 12.48 -0.60
C PHE A 80 -28.99 12.26 -1.95
N LYS A 81 -30.19 12.80 -2.17
CA LYS A 81 -30.88 12.71 -3.48
C LYS A 81 -30.05 13.40 -4.57
N ASN A 82 -29.50 14.59 -4.30
CA ASN A 82 -28.64 15.26 -5.27
C ASN A 82 -27.30 14.53 -5.47
N CYS A 83 -26.73 13.93 -4.42
CA CYS A 83 -25.55 13.07 -4.56
C CYS A 83 -25.81 11.91 -5.52
N ILE A 84 -26.96 11.25 -5.43
CA ILE A 84 -27.38 10.16 -6.34
C ILE A 84 -27.52 10.69 -7.76
N GLU A 85 -28.24 11.78 -7.95
CA GLU A 85 -28.46 12.40 -9.27
C GLU A 85 -27.13 12.72 -9.95
N ARG A 86 -26.26 13.48 -9.27
CA ARG A 86 -24.96 13.90 -9.82
C ARG A 86 -24.05 12.72 -10.11
N SER A 87 -23.96 11.73 -9.21
CA SER A 87 -23.08 10.57 -9.39
C SER A 87 -23.50 9.68 -10.55
N ILE A 88 -24.79 9.37 -10.67
CA ILE A 88 -25.31 8.52 -11.75
C ILE A 88 -25.19 9.24 -13.11
N ASN A 89 -25.52 10.53 -13.16
CA ASN A 89 -25.39 11.33 -14.39
C ASN A 89 -23.94 11.62 -14.79
N ALA A 90 -22.99 11.61 -13.84
CA ALA A 90 -21.56 11.69 -14.13
C ALA A 90 -21.03 10.42 -14.79
N GLY A 91 -21.68 9.28 -14.57
CA GLY A 91 -21.38 8.03 -15.26
C GLY A 91 -21.13 6.82 -14.36
N LEU A 92 -21.30 6.93 -13.03
CA LEU A 92 -21.21 5.77 -12.14
C LEU A 92 -22.27 4.72 -12.48
N ASP A 93 -21.87 3.45 -12.45
CA ASP A 93 -22.72 2.33 -12.85
C ASP A 93 -23.22 1.52 -11.64
N MET A 94 -22.36 1.37 -10.64
CA MET A 94 -22.65 0.67 -9.38
C MET A 94 -22.26 1.54 -8.19
N ILE A 95 -23.16 1.67 -7.21
CA ILE A 95 -22.92 2.48 -6.02
C ILE A 95 -22.69 1.56 -4.81
N MET A 96 -21.55 1.73 -4.16
CA MET A 96 -21.20 1.03 -2.93
C MET A 96 -21.83 1.75 -1.73
N ILE A 97 -23.08 1.39 -1.43
CA ILE A 97 -23.78 1.82 -0.22
C ILE A 97 -23.50 0.81 0.90
N PRO A 98 -22.75 1.17 1.95
CA PRO A 98 -22.35 0.21 2.99
C PRO A 98 -23.42 0.02 4.07
N ASN A 99 -24.41 0.91 4.10
CA ASN A 99 -25.32 1.07 5.21
C ASN A 99 -26.63 0.30 5.00
N GLY A 100 -27.05 -0.44 6.03
CA GLY A 100 -28.29 -1.23 6.05
C GLY A 100 -29.54 -0.40 6.37
N SER A 101 -30.72 -1.02 6.29
CA SER A 101 -31.99 -0.35 6.63
C SER A 101 -31.96 0.26 8.05
N GLY A 102 -32.56 1.44 8.23
CA GLY A 102 -32.61 2.17 9.50
C GLY A 102 -31.42 3.09 9.78
N THR A 103 -30.45 3.18 8.88
CA THR A 103 -29.31 4.11 8.96
C THR A 103 -29.39 5.17 7.86
N LYS A 104 -28.74 6.32 8.03
CA LYS A 104 -28.73 7.38 7.01
C LYS A 104 -28.01 6.92 5.75
N ASN A 105 -28.49 7.33 4.57
CA ASN A 105 -27.87 7.03 3.27
C ASN A 105 -27.73 5.51 3.07
N ASN A 106 -28.80 4.77 3.34
CA ASN A 106 -28.83 3.32 3.21
C ASN A 106 -29.31 2.86 1.82
N TYR A 107 -29.17 1.57 1.54
CA TYR A 107 -29.52 1.03 0.22
C TYR A 107 -31.02 1.15 -0.13
N VAL A 108 -31.94 1.11 0.84
CA VAL A 108 -33.39 1.28 0.62
C VAL A 108 -33.68 2.73 0.22
N GLU A 109 -33.06 3.68 0.92
CA GLU A 109 -33.16 5.10 0.62
C GLU A 109 -32.58 5.41 -0.76
N PHE A 110 -31.41 4.85 -1.09
CA PHE A 110 -30.78 4.98 -2.40
C PHE A 110 -31.71 4.49 -3.53
N ILE A 111 -32.25 3.28 -3.41
CA ILE A 111 -33.14 2.70 -4.42
C ILE A 111 -34.40 3.56 -4.61
N THR A 112 -35.00 4.00 -3.50
CA THR A 112 -36.19 4.84 -3.52
C THR A 112 -35.92 6.16 -4.24
N LYS A 113 -34.88 6.88 -3.83
CA LYS A 113 -34.52 8.18 -4.40
C LYS A 113 -34.09 8.09 -5.86
N LEU A 114 -33.37 7.03 -6.26
CA LEU A 114 -33.00 6.83 -7.66
C LEU A 114 -34.24 6.60 -8.53
N LYS A 115 -35.22 5.82 -8.06
CA LYS A 115 -36.50 5.65 -8.78
C LYS A 115 -37.26 6.96 -8.92
N GLU A 116 -37.30 7.77 -7.86
CA GLU A 116 -37.89 9.11 -7.91
C GLU A 116 -37.17 9.99 -8.95
N LEU A 117 -35.84 10.01 -8.96
CA LEU A 117 -35.05 10.79 -9.93
C LEU A 117 -35.31 10.38 -11.38
N VAL A 118 -35.51 9.09 -11.64
CA VAL A 118 -35.89 8.59 -12.97
C VAL A 118 -37.32 9.00 -13.33
N ALA A 119 -38.27 8.87 -12.39
CA ALA A 119 -39.65 9.30 -12.59
C ALA A 119 -39.77 10.83 -12.81
N GLU A 120 -38.91 11.61 -12.16
CA GLU A 120 -38.78 13.07 -12.33
C GLU A 120 -38.05 13.46 -13.63
N GLY A 121 -37.49 12.51 -14.38
CA GLY A 121 -36.72 12.78 -15.60
C GLY A 121 -35.33 13.38 -15.36
N LYS A 122 -34.89 13.46 -14.09
CA LYS A 122 -33.57 14.00 -13.71
C LYS A 122 -32.42 13.02 -13.95
N VAL A 123 -32.73 11.72 -13.90
CA VAL A 123 -31.84 10.66 -14.39
C VAL A 123 -32.55 10.00 -15.57
N PRO A 124 -32.04 10.12 -16.81
CA PRO A 124 -32.71 9.53 -17.96
C PRO A 124 -32.63 8.00 -17.92
N GLN A 125 -33.67 7.32 -18.40
CA GLN A 125 -33.71 5.84 -18.48
C GLN A 125 -32.50 5.28 -19.25
N SER A 126 -32.05 5.96 -20.31
CA SER A 126 -30.86 5.58 -21.08
C SER A 126 -29.58 5.52 -20.24
N ARG A 127 -29.48 6.32 -19.16
CA ARG A 127 -28.35 6.25 -18.22
C ARG A 127 -28.44 4.99 -17.36
N ILE A 128 -29.63 4.63 -16.90
CA ILE A 128 -29.86 3.38 -16.18
C ILE A 128 -29.55 2.18 -17.09
N ASP A 129 -30.00 2.21 -18.34
CA ASP A 129 -29.76 1.15 -19.30
C ASP A 129 -28.26 0.96 -19.59
N ASP A 130 -27.49 2.05 -19.75
CA ASP A 130 -26.02 1.98 -19.88
C ASP A 130 -25.36 1.35 -18.63
N ALA A 131 -25.78 1.77 -17.42
CA ALA A 131 -25.22 1.25 -16.17
C ALA A 131 -25.46 -0.25 -16.05
N VAL A 132 -26.71 -0.67 -16.25
CA VAL A 132 -27.13 -2.07 -16.16
C VAL A 132 -26.44 -2.89 -17.24
N LEU A 133 -26.37 -2.42 -18.49
CA LEU A 133 -25.72 -3.14 -19.58
C LEU A 133 -24.23 -3.39 -19.28
N ARG A 134 -23.52 -2.42 -18.69
CA ARG A 134 -22.11 -2.57 -18.28
C ARG A 134 -21.93 -3.60 -17.18
N ILE A 135 -22.80 -3.58 -16.15
CA ILE A 135 -22.78 -4.56 -15.06
C ILE A 135 -23.07 -5.97 -15.60
N LEU A 136 -24.13 -6.11 -16.40
CA LEU A 136 -24.54 -7.39 -16.99
C LEU A 136 -23.47 -7.93 -17.93
N ARG A 137 -22.82 -7.08 -18.73
CA ARG A 137 -21.70 -7.48 -19.61
C ARG A 137 -20.58 -8.14 -18.82
N VAL A 138 -20.19 -7.57 -17.68
CA VAL A 138 -19.11 -8.14 -16.85
C VAL A 138 -19.57 -9.43 -16.17
N LYS A 139 -20.78 -9.48 -15.62
CA LYS A 139 -21.37 -10.71 -15.03
C LYS A 139 -21.45 -11.85 -16.05
N HIS A 140 -21.86 -11.56 -17.28
CA HIS A 140 -21.89 -12.54 -18.35
C HIS A 140 -20.48 -12.97 -18.77
N LYS A 141 -19.55 -12.03 -18.96
CA LYS A 141 -18.17 -12.34 -19.35
C LYS A 141 -17.44 -13.24 -18.34
N MET A 142 -17.77 -13.13 -17.06
CA MET A 142 -17.16 -13.95 -16.01
C MET A 142 -17.87 -15.30 -15.76
N GLY A 143 -18.90 -15.64 -16.53
CA GLY A 143 -19.60 -16.92 -16.41
C GLY A 143 -20.62 -17.00 -15.28
N LEU A 144 -21.05 -15.85 -14.71
CA LEU A 144 -21.89 -15.83 -13.49
C LEU A 144 -23.32 -16.30 -13.74
N PHE A 145 -23.78 -16.33 -14.99
CA PHE A 145 -25.10 -16.84 -15.36
C PHE A 145 -25.10 -18.36 -15.58
N GLU A 146 -23.94 -18.92 -15.91
CA GLU A 146 -23.71 -20.33 -16.14
C GLU A 146 -23.54 -21.10 -14.83
N SER A 147 -22.84 -20.52 -13.85
CA SER A 147 -22.72 -21.11 -12.51
C SER A 147 -22.51 -20.04 -11.44
N THR A 148 -23.28 -20.14 -10.36
CA THR A 148 -23.08 -19.39 -9.12
C THR A 148 -22.53 -20.28 -7.99
N ALA A 149 -22.22 -21.54 -8.30
CA ALA A 149 -21.73 -22.49 -7.31
C ALA A 149 -20.33 -22.09 -6.83
N VAL A 150 -20.14 -22.11 -5.52
CA VAL A 150 -18.81 -22.01 -4.91
C VAL A 150 -18.17 -23.39 -4.97
N ASP A 151 -16.93 -23.49 -5.45
CA ASP A 151 -16.14 -24.72 -5.40
C ASP A 151 -15.40 -24.82 -4.05
N PRO A 152 -15.80 -25.74 -3.14
CA PRO A 152 -15.15 -25.88 -1.84
C PRO A 152 -13.68 -26.33 -1.94
N ALA A 153 -13.29 -27.00 -3.03
CA ALA A 153 -11.92 -27.49 -3.23
C ALA A 153 -10.90 -26.33 -3.30
N LEU A 154 -11.33 -25.15 -3.77
CA LEU A 154 -10.50 -23.95 -3.82
C LEU A 154 -10.06 -23.45 -2.44
N THR A 155 -10.73 -23.86 -1.36
CA THR A 155 -10.34 -23.52 0.02
C THR A 155 -8.91 -23.97 0.32
N ALA A 156 -8.46 -25.10 -0.24
CA ALA A 156 -7.11 -25.61 -0.04
C ALA A 156 -6.01 -24.71 -0.63
N ALA A 157 -6.35 -23.85 -1.59
CA ALA A 157 -5.41 -22.89 -2.19
C ALA A 157 -5.15 -21.66 -1.30
N ILE A 158 -6.00 -21.42 -0.29
CA ILE A 158 -5.87 -20.27 0.61
C ILE A 158 -4.63 -20.46 1.49
N GLY A 159 -3.61 -19.61 1.26
CA GLY A 159 -2.35 -19.66 2.00
C GLY A 159 -1.50 -20.91 1.69
N SER A 160 -1.66 -21.49 0.50
CA SER A 160 -0.92 -22.67 0.07
C SER A 160 0.59 -22.43 -0.03
N PRO A 161 1.43 -23.49 0.03
CA PRO A 161 2.88 -23.36 -0.12
C PRO A 161 3.31 -22.69 -1.44
N GLU A 162 2.58 -22.92 -2.53
CA GLU A 162 2.87 -22.35 -3.86
C GLU A 162 2.66 -20.83 -3.86
N HIS A 163 1.54 -20.35 -3.30
CA HIS A 163 1.29 -18.92 -3.17
C HIS A 163 2.29 -18.25 -2.22
N ARG A 164 2.69 -18.95 -1.14
CA ARG A 164 3.74 -18.46 -0.22
C ARG A 164 5.11 -18.42 -0.88
N ALA A 165 5.43 -19.36 -1.77
CA ALA A 165 6.67 -19.32 -2.55
C ALA A 165 6.72 -18.09 -3.46
N VAL A 166 5.62 -17.75 -4.12
CA VAL A 166 5.49 -16.50 -4.90
C VAL A 166 5.62 -15.28 -4.00
N ALA A 167 4.96 -15.26 -2.84
CA ALA A 167 5.08 -14.14 -1.91
C ALA A 167 6.52 -13.96 -1.40
N ARG A 168 7.22 -15.04 -1.02
CA ARG A 168 8.65 -15.01 -0.66
C ARG A 168 9.52 -14.46 -1.80
N GLN A 169 9.20 -14.82 -3.05
CA GLN A 169 9.87 -14.25 -4.22
C GLN A 169 9.64 -12.73 -4.33
N CYS A 170 8.39 -12.28 -4.22
CA CYS A 170 8.08 -10.84 -4.22
C CYS A 170 8.82 -10.11 -3.10
N VAL A 171 8.92 -10.69 -1.91
CA VAL A 171 9.65 -10.09 -0.78
C VAL A 171 11.10 -9.84 -1.15
N ARG A 172 11.86 -10.87 -1.55
CA ARG A 172 13.30 -10.72 -1.85
C ARG A 172 13.58 -9.79 -3.04
N GLU A 173 12.69 -9.76 -4.04
CA GLU A 173 12.80 -8.86 -5.20
C GLU A 173 12.41 -7.41 -4.88
N SER A 174 11.63 -7.18 -3.81
CA SER A 174 11.21 -5.84 -3.39
C SER A 174 12.26 -5.09 -2.57
N LEU A 175 13.18 -5.81 -1.90
CA LEU A 175 14.14 -5.20 -0.98
C LEU A 175 15.10 -4.28 -1.74
N VAL A 176 15.28 -3.07 -1.24
CA VAL A 176 16.25 -2.11 -1.78
C VAL A 176 17.33 -1.86 -0.74
N VAL A 177 18.57 -2.23 -1.07
CA VAL A 177 19.74 -1.92 -0.26
C VAL A 177 20.14 -0.48 -0.53
N LEU A 178 19.98 0.39 0.47
CA LEU A 178 20.30 1.82 0.39
C LEU A 178 21.76 2.11 0.71
N LYS A 179 22.34 1.29 1.59
CA LYS A 179 23.73 1.39 2.05
C LYS A 179 24.26 -0.02 2.33
N ASN A 180 25.50 -0.31 1.97
CA ASN A 180 26.24 -1.52 2.36
C ASN A 180 27.74 -1.19 2.40
N GLU A 181 28.19 -0.61 3.50
CA GLU A 181 29.60 -0.33 3.77
C GLU A 181 30.31 -1.56 4.33
N SER A 182 31.63 -1.61 4.13
CA SER A 182 32.50 -2.68 4.64
C SER A 182 32.07 -4.11 4.27
N ARG A 183 31.19 -4.26 3.26
CA ARG A 183 30.57 -5.53 2.84
C ARG A 183 29.89 -6.26 4.00
N ALA A 184 29.19 -5.53 4.87
CA ALA A 184 28.44 -6.11 5.98
C ALA A 184 27.30 -7.05 5.52
N LEU A 185 26.83 -6.91 4.27
CA LEU A 185 25.93 -7.83 3.60
C LEU A 185 26.65 -8.59 2.44
N PRO A 186 26.45 -9.91 2.28
CA PRO A 186 25.62 -10.80 3.11
C PRO A 186 26.26 -11.14 4.46
N LEU A 187 25.43 -11.32 5.49
CA LEU A 187 25.87 -11.84 6.78
C LEU A 187 26.27 -13.30 6.64
N ALA A 188 27.36 -13.69 7.31
CA ALA A 188 27.80 -15.08 7.32
C ALA A 188 26.79 -15.96 8.08
N LYS A 189 26.30 -17.03 7.44
CA LYS A 189 25.37 -17.98 8.08
C LYS A 189 25.93 -18.62 9.35
N ASN A 190 27.26 -18.78 9.41
CA ASN A 190 27.99 -19.34 10.55
C ASN A 190 28.57 -18.28 11.51
N ILE A 191 28.05 -17.05 11.49
CA ILE A 191 28.35 -16.05 12.51
C ILE A 191 28.14 -16.65 13.90
N LYS A 192 29.04 -16.41 14.88
CA LYS A 192 28.94 -17.11 16.17
C LYS A 192 27.79 -16.55 16.98
N HIS A 193 27.64 -15.23 17.01
CA HIS A 193 26.57 -14.54 17.72
C HIS A 193 25.97 -13.41 16.90
N LEU A 194 24.69 -13.55 16.53
CA LEU A 194 23.91 -12.53 15.83
C LEU A 194 22.82 -11.98 16.77
N ALA A 195 22.92 -10.70 17.12
CA ALA A 195 21.85 -10.02 17.86
C ALA A 195 20.77 -9.55 16.87
N VAL A 196 19.51 -9.91 17.10
CA VAL A 196 18.37 -9.36 16.36
C VAL A 196 17.61 -8.44 17.29
N VAL A 197 17.50 -7.16 16.95
CA VAL A 197 16.94 -6.17 17.88
C VAL A 197 15.84 -5.35 17.25
N GLY A 198 14.94 -4.84 18.10
CA GLY A 198 13.85 -3.96 17.71
C GLY A 198 12.49 -4.64 17.77
N ALA A 199 11.49 -3.87 18.19
CA ALA A 199 10.15 -4.38 18.44
C ALA A 199 9.45 -4.95 17.19
N ALA A 200 9.91 -4.59 15.99
CA ALA A 200 9.38 -5.06 14.72
C ALA A 200 9.99 -6.40 14.25
N ALA A 201 11.10 -6.86 14.84
CA ALA A 201 11.79 -8.06 14.36
C ALA A 201 10.98 -9.36 14.53
N ASP A 202 10.06 -9.38 15.49
CA ASP A 202 9.16 -10.51 15.75
C ASP A 202 7.69 -10.08 15.81
N ASP A 203 7.31 -9.15 14.92
CA ASP A 203 5.96 -8.60 14.83
C ASP A 203 5.44 -8.73 13.39
N LEU A 204 4.74 -9.83 13.11
CA LEU A 204 4.18 -10.14 11.78
C LEU A 204 3.21 -9.03 11.31
N GLY A 205 2.46 -8.46 12.24
CA GLY A 205 1.56 -7.35 11.99
C GLY A 205 2.25 -6.10 11.45
N VAL A 206 3.35 -5.69 12.07
CA VAL A 206 4.18 -4.56 11.59
C VAL A 206 4.81 -4.88 10.22
N GLN A 207 5.27 -6.12 10.02
CA GLN A 207 5.81 -6.58 8.74
C GLN A 207 4.77 -6.52 7.60
N CYS A 208 3.50 -6.75 7.90
CA CYS A 208 2.41 -6.72 6.91
C CYS A 208 1.83 -5.31 6.70
N GLY A 209 1.68 -4.51 7.76
CA GLY A 209 1.06 -3.18 7.70
C GLY A 209 -0.47 -3.20 7.65
N GLY A 210 -1.06 -2.09 7.16
CA GLY A 210 -2.52 -1.95 7.03
C GLY A 210 -3.12 -2.93 6.01
N TRP A 211 -4.45 -3.02 5.99
CA TRP A 211 -5.18 -3.96 5.12
C TRP A 211 -4.80 -5.43 5.29
N THR A 212 -4.25 -5.80 6.45
CA THR A 212 -3.92 -7.17 6.80
C THR A 212 -4.79 -7.63 7.95
N VAL A 213 -5.77 -8.48 7.64
CA VAL A 213 -6.82 -8.98 8.55
C VAL A 213 -7.78 -7.88 9.05
N GLU A 214 -7.26 -6.79 9.61
CA GLU A 214 -8.01 -5.60 10.03
C GLU A 214 -7.71 -4.42 9.08
N TRP A 215 -8.64 -3.45 8.99
CA TRP A 215 -8.53 -2.28 8.10
C TRP A 215 -7.23 -1.51 8.31
N GLN A 216 -6.98 -1.07 9.54
CA GLN A 216 -5.76 -0.36 9.92
C GLN A 216 -4.56 -1.31 10.11
N GLY A 217 -4.78 -2.62 9.96
CA GLY A 217 -3.86 -3.64 10.42
C GLY A 217 -3.77 -3.68 11.95
N LYS A 218 -2.93 -4.58 12.45
CA LYS A 218 -2.74 -4.80 13.88
C LYS A 218 -1.34 -5.32 14.13
N ARG A 219 -0.82 -5.14 15.34
CA ARG A 219 0.46 -5.69 15.79
C ARG A 219 0.36 -7.15 16.22
N GLY A 220 1.51 -7.81 16.28
CA GLY A 220 1.69 -9.16 16.77
C GLY A 220 1.44 -10.21 15.70
N ASN A 221 1.09 -11.42 16.14
CA ASN A 221 0.82 -12.53 15.23
C ASN A 221 -0.60 -12.43 14.64
N VAL A 222 -0.75 -11.73 13.52
CA VAL A 222 -2.05 -11.40 12.91
C VAL A 222 -2.65 -12.54 12.08
N THR A 223 -1.86 -13.48 11.58
CA THR A 223 -2.35 -14.58 10.73
C THR A 223 -1.52 -15.85 10.88
N ARG A 224 -2.12 -17.01 10.58
CA ARG A 224 -1.46 -18.32 10.69
C ARG A 224 -0.49 -18.55 9.52
N GLY A 225 0.62 -19.21 9.82
CA GLY A 225 1.62 -19.64 8.84
C GLY A 225 2.52 -18.53 8.30
N GLY A 226 2.39 -17.28 8.79
CA GLY A 226 3.37 -16.24 8.49
C GLY A 226 4.69 -16.47 9.24
N THR A 227 5.78 -15.99 8.65
CA THR A 227 7.14 -16.07 9.20
C THR A 227 7.66 -14.66 9.44
N THR A 228 8.01 -14.33 10.68
CA THR A 228 8.67 -13.07 11.03
C THR A 228 10.12 -13.07 10.56
N ILE A 229 10.73 -11.90 10.39
CA ILE A 229 12.16 -11.79 10.07
C ILE A 229 13.05 -12.49 11.12
N LEU A 230 12.73 -12.40 12.42
CA LEU A 230 13.46 -13.13 13.47
C LEU A 230 13.39 -14.66 13.24
N THR A 231 12.19 -15.18 13.00
CA THR A 231 12.00 -16.62 12.73
C THR A 231 12.74 -17.04 11.46
N ALA A 232 12.67 -16.23 10.41
CA ALA A 232 13.37 -16.46 9.14
C ALA A 232 14.89 -16.51 9.31
N ILE A 233 15.49 -15.58 10.06
CA ILE A 233 16.92 -15.58 10.36
C ILE A 233 17.30 -16.86 11.10
N ARG A 234 16.55 -17.24 12.14
CA ARG A 234 16.79 -18.47 12.91
C ARG A 234 16.72 -19.73 12.05
N ASN A 235 15.82 -19.77 11.08
CA ASN A 235 15.69 -20.90 10.15
C ASN A 235 16.86 -21.01 9.16
N THR A 236 17.62 -19.94 8.95
CA THR A 236 18.56 -19.82 7.83
C THR A 236 20.03 -19.84 8.26
N VAL A 237 20.33 -19.40 9.48
CA VAL A 237 21.68 -19.49 10.05
C VAL A 237 22.13 -20.95 10.23
N ALA A 238 23.44 -21.17 10.24
CA ALA A 238 24.01 -22.49 10.44
C ALA A 238 23.71 -23.02 11.85
N PRO A 239 23.60 -24.36 12.03
CA PRO A 239 23.55 -24.95 13.36
C PRO A 239 24.75 -24.51 14.21
N GLY A 240 24.49 -24.05 15.43
CA GLY A 240 25.53 -23.55 16.35
C GLY A 240 25.68 -22.02 16.37
N THR A 241 25.06 -21.29 15.44
CA THR A 241 24.93 -19.83 15.54
C THR A 241 24.00 -19.46 16.70
N LEU A 242 24.48 -18.63 17.63
CA LEU A 242 23.64 -18.02 18.66
C LEU A 242 22.87 -16.84 18.07
N VAL A 243 21.54 -16.92 18.05
CA VAL A 243 20.67 -15.79 17.67
C VAL A 243 19.91 -15.28 18.89
N THR A 244 20.30 -14.13 19.41
CA THR A 244 19.57 -13.47 20.50
C THR A 244 18.49 -12.54 19.94
N PHE A 245 17.49 -12.26 20.77
CA PHE A 245 16.49 -11.27 20.44
C PHE A 245 16.18 -10.36 21.64
N SER A 246 16.18 -9.05 21.40
CA SER A 246 15.63 -8.08 22.34
C SER A 246 14.87 -6.97 21.62
N ARG A 247 13.80 -6.47 22.24
CA ARG A 247 13.01 -5.37 21.64
C ARG A 247 13.73 -4.02 21.71
N ASP A 248 14.68 -3.88 22.63
CA ASP A 248 15.30 -2.62 23.05
C ASP A 248 16.83 -2.58 22.89
N GLY A 249 17.43 -3.64 22.34
CA GLY A 249 18.88 -3.77 22.17
C GLY A 249 19.64 -4.12 23.44
N SER A 250 19.01 -4.74 24.43
CA SER A 250 19.67 -5.20 25.66
C SER A 250 20.65 -6.37 25.45
N ASP A 251 20.55 -7.07 24.32
CA ASP A 251 21.36 -8.25 23.94
C ASP A 251 22.50 -7.94 22.96
N LEU A 252 22.78 -6.67 22.66
CA LEU A 252 23.86 -6.27 21.74
C LEU A 252 25.27 -6.61 22.24
N LYS A 253 25.45 -6.78 23.56
CA LYS A 253 26.76 -6.99 24.17
C LYS A 253 27.33 -8.35 23.78
N GLY A 254 28.51 -8.35 23.14
CA GLY A 254 29.23 -9.57 22.75
C GLY A 254 28.65 -10.25 21.50
N ALA A 255 27.76 -9.59 20.76
CA ALA A 255 27.38 -10.02 19.42
C ALA A 255 28.49 -9.72 18.42
N ASP A 256 28.58 -10.52 17.36
CA ASP A 256 29.50 -10.29 16.25
C ASP A 256 28.90 -9.35 15.19
N ALA A 257 27.57 -9.24 15.15
CA ALA A 257 26.81 -8.29 14.33
C ALA A 257 25.38 -8.11 14.91
N ALA A 258 24.71 -7.04 14.49
CA ALA A 258 23.31 -6.79 14.83
C ALA A 258 22.43 -6.61 13.59
N VAL A 259 21.26 -7.25 13.58
CA VAL A 259 20.14 -6.90 12.70
C VAL A 259 19.15 -6.05 13.49
N VAL A 260 19.06 -4.76 13.16
CA VAL A 260 18.17 -3.80 13.81
C VAL A 260 16.92 -3.61 12.96
N VAL A 261 15.76 -4.07 13.44
CA VAL A 261 14.49 -3.99 12.70
C VAL A 261 13.61 -2.89 13.28
N ILE A 262 13.39 -1.87 12.46
CA ILE A 262 12.62 -0.66 12.80
C ILE A 262 11.48 -0.46 11.79
N GLY A 263 10.50 0.38 12.09
CA GLY A 263 9.45 0.64 11.12
C GLY A 263 8.22 1.39 11.60
N GLU A 264 7.39 1.78 10.63
CA GLU A 264 6.08 2.37 10.89
C GLU A 264 5.13 1.32 11.48
N MET A 265 4.24 1.76 12.38
CA MET A 265 3.12 0.93 12.81
C MET A 265 2.11 0.76 11.66
N PRO A 266 1.31 -0.33 11.64
CA PRO A 266 0.26 -0.51 10.65
C PRO A 266 -0.69 0.70 10.58
N TYR A 267 -1.03 1.11 9.35
CA TYR A 267 -2.00 2.16 9.06
C TYR A 267 -2.63 1.92 7.69
N ALA A 268 -3.82 2.47 7.47
CA ALA A 268 -4.49 2.56 6.18
C ALA A 268 -5.14 3.94 5.99
N GLU A 269 -5.15 4.41 4.74
CA GLU A 269 -5.84 5.65 4.33
C GLU A 269 -5.43 6.87 5.17
N MET A 270 -6.40 7.67 5.62
CA MET A 270 -6.22 8.89 6.41
C MET A 270 -5.38 8.70 7.67
N ALA A 271 -5.41 7.53 8.30
CA ALA A 271 -4.60 7.26 9.49
C ALA A 271 -3.09 7.26 9.18
N GLY A 272 -2.74 7.05 7.91
CA GLY A 272 -1.37 7.14 7.42
C GLY A 272 -0.93 8.57 7.08
N ASP A 273 -1.81 9.56 7.02
CA ASP A 273 -1.41 10.92 6.67
C ASP A 273 -0.49 11.53 7.75
N ARG A 274 0.65 12.09 7.31
CA ARG A 274 1.66 12.68 8.20
C ARG A 274 2.21 13.96 7.58
N SER A 275 2.36 14.99 8.41
CA SER A 275 3.08 16.22 8.08
C SER A 275 4.59 16.13 8.35
N ASN A 276 5.03 15.04 8.98
CA ASN A 276 6.42 14.76 9.30
C ASN A 276 6.72 13.28 9.08
N LEU A 277 7.65 12.99 8.15
CA LEU A 277 8.09 11.65 7.79
C LEU A 277 9.41 11.24 8.45
N ASN A 278 9.84 11.92 9.51
CA ASN A 278 10.97 11.46 10.32
C ASN A 278 10.70 10.06 10.87
N LEU A 279 11.76 9.25 10.90
CA LEU A 279 11.78 8.03 11.72
C LEU A 279 11.44 8.36 13.16
N ALA A 280 10.81 7.41 13.85
CA ALA A 280 10.51 7.56 15.27
C ALA A 280 11.82 7.73 16.06
N ALA A 281 11.84 8.64 17.03
CA ALA A 281 13.05 8.90 17.82
C ALA A 281 13.58 7.63 18.53
N ALA A 282 12.68 6.74 18.94
CA ALA A 282 13.05 5.44 19.54
C ALA A 282 13.75 4.50 18.55
N ASP A 283 13.35 4.50 17.28
CA ASP A 283 13.98 3.69 16.23
C ASP A 283 15.38 4.22 15.91
N VAL A 284 15.53 5.54 15.80
CA VAL A 284 16.84 6.19 15.61
C VAL A 284 17.76 5.86 16.79
N ALA A 285 17.30 6.03 18.01
CA ALA A 285 18.07 5.72 19.22
C ALA A 285 18.47 4.24 19.30
N LEU A 286 17.63 3.32 18.83
CA LEU A 286 17.96 1.89 18.80
C LEU A 286 19.10 1.59 17.81
N VAL A 287 19.08 2.21 16.63
CA VAL A 287 20.15 2.05 15.63
C VAL A 287 21.46 2.66 16.15
N GLU A 288 21.41 3.85 16.75
CA GLU A 288 22.57 4.50 17.36
C GLU A 288 23.14 3.68 18.53
N LYS A 289 22.28 3.08 19.36
CA LYS A 289 22.69 2.16 20.42
C LYS A 289 23.41 0.93 19.87
N ALA A 290 22.93 0.37 18.76
CA ALA A 290 23.62 -0.73 18.08
C ALA A 290 24.99 -0.30 17.55
N LYS A 291 25.10 0.89 16.95
CA LYS A 291 26.38 1.43 16.48
C LYS A 291 27.38 1.64 17.61
N ALA A 292 26.91 2.15 18.75
CA ALA A 292 27.74 2.38 19.94
C ALA A 292 28.28 1.07 20.56
N ALA A 293 27.69 -0.09 20.26
CA ALA A 293 28.23 -1.38 20.66
C ALA A 293 29.50 -1.79 19.87
N GLY A 294 29.87 -1.04 18.81
CA GLY A 294 31.09 -1.25 18.05
C GLY A 294 31.07 -2.48 17.13
N ILE A 295 29.87 -2.95 16.78
CA ILE A 295 29.63 -4.14 15.95
C ILE A 295 29.01 -3.71 14.61
N PRO A 296 29.15 -4.52 13.54
CA PRO A 296 28.43 -4.29 12.28
C PRO A 296 26.91 -4.20 12.50
N VAL A 297 26.29 -3.15 11.97
CA VAL A 297 24.85 -2.87 12.09
C VAL A 297 24.17 -2.99 10.72
N VAL A 298 23.27 -3.96 10.61
CA VAL A 298 22.34 -4.12 9.48
C VAL A 298 20.96 -3.64 9.89
N THR A 299 20.53 -2.50 9.39
CA THR A 299 19.19 -1.96 9.67
C THR A 299 18.20 -2.37 8.59
N VAL A 300 17.07 -2.93 8.99
CA VAL A 300 15.94 -3.29 8.13
C VAL A 300 14.77 -2.40 8.51
N LEU A 301 14.30 -1.59 7.56
CA LEU A 301 13.20 -0.66 7.74
C LEU A 301 11.91 -1.21 7.10
N PHE A 302 10.89 -1.42 7.93
CA PHE A 302 9.51 -1.62 7.47
C PHE A 302 8.78 -0.28 7.36
N SER A 303 8.36 0.10 6.16
CA SER A 303 7.63 1.34 5.93
C SER A 303 6.76 1.27 4.67
N GLY A 304 5.61 1.95 4.68
CA GLY A 304 4.75 2.02 3.50
C GLY A 304 5.24 3.02 2.44
N ARG A 305 6.36 3.72 2.73
CA ARG A 305 6.87 4.88 1.98
C ARG A 305 8.31 5.22 2.38
N PRO A 306 9.01 6.06 1.60
CA PRO A 306 10.26 6.69 2.04
C PRO A 306 10.06 7.56 3.30
N LEU A 307 11.03 7.53 4.21
CA LEU A 307 11.06 8.30 5.46
C LEU A 307 12.35 9.13 5.57
N ILE A 308 12.36 10.16 6.41
CA ILE A 308 13.58 10.91 6.72
C ILE A 308 14.42 10.07 7.67
N LEU A 309 15.49 9.48 7.14
CA LEU A 309 16.32 8.50 7.83
C LEU A 309 17.18 9.12 8.94
N GLY A 310 17.57 10.38 8.81
CA GLY A 310 18.41 11.07 9.79
C GLY A 310 19.71 10.32 10.08
N SER A 311 20.15 10.37 11.34
CA SER A 311 21.37 9.70 11.81
C SER A 311 21.30 8.18 11.77
N ALA A 312 20.11 7.58 11.65
CA ALA A 312 20.00 6.12 11.53
C ALA A 312 20.74 5.60 10.29
N LEU A 313 20.73 6.32 9.17
CA LEU A 313 21.47 5.90 7.97
C LEU A 313 22.99 5.91 8.20
N ASP A 314 23.51 6.93 8.89
CA ASP A 314 24.93 7.05 9.20
C ASP A 314 25.38 6.02 10.23
N ALA A 315 24.51 5.71 11.21
CA ALA A 315 24.73 4.71 12.24
C ALA A 315 24.63 3.26 11.73
N SER A 316 24.06 3.02 10.55
CA SER A 316 24.02 1.70 9.93
C SER A 316 25.23 1.44 9.02
N ASP A 317 25.80 0.24 9.06
CA ASP A 317 26.76 -0.21 8.03
C ASP A 317 26.02 -0.72 6.79
N THR A 318 24.87 -1.38 6.98
CA THR A 318 23.91 -1.71 5.92
C THR A 318 22.53 -1.17 6.25
N PHE A 319 21.86 -0.55 5.28
CA PHE A 319 20.48 -0.08 5.45
C PHE A 319 19.60 -0.62 4.33
N ILE A 320 18.54 -1.34 4.68
CA ILE A 320 17.62 -1.99 3.74
C ILE A 320 16.22 -1.41 3.91
N ALA A 321 15.66 -0.90 2.82
CA ALA A 321 14.23 -0.62 2.73
C ALA A 321 13.49 -1.91 2.38
N ALA A 322 12.76 -2.47 3.34
CA ALA A 322 12.01 -3.71 3.19
C ALA A 322 10.51 -3.49 2.91
N TRP A 323 10.07 -2.23 2.88
CA TRP A 323 8.67 -1.84 2.63
C TRP A 323 7.70 -2.47 3.64
N LEU A 324 6.58 -3.02 3.17
CA LEU A 324 5.67 -3.85 3.96
C LEU A 324 5.62 -5.24 3.32
N PRO A 325 6.57 -6.14 3.65
CA PRO A 325 6.81 -7.37 2.89
C PRO A 325 5.76 -8.47 3.10
N GLY A 326 4.76 -8.28 3.95
CA GLY A 326 3.68 -9.26 4.13
C GLY A 326 4.13 -10.47 4.94
N THR A 327 3.61 -11.67 4.66
CA THR A 327 3.74 -12.82 5.58
C THR A 327 5.04 -13.60 5.48
N GLU A 328 5.83 -13.41 4.42
CA GLU A 328 6.94 -14.31 4.07
C GLU A 328 8.31 -13.70 4.42
N GLY A 329 8.57 -13.48 5.72
CA GLY A 329 9.83 -12.91 6.21
C GLY A 329 11.07 -13.70 5.82
N GLN A 330 10.91 -14.96 5.39
CA GLN A 330 11.97 -15.77 4.79
C GLN A 330 12.62 -15.10 3.58
N GLY A 331 11.86 -14.33 2.77
CA GLY A 331 12.42 -13.59 1.65
C GLY A 331 13.40 -12.48 2.08
N ILE A 332 13.27 -11.98 3.32
CA ILE A 332 14.24 -11.03 3.89
C ILE A 332 15.52 -11.77 4.27
N ALA A 333 15.41 -12.92 4.94
CA ALA A 333 16.55 -13.74 5.32
C ALA A 333 17.33 -14.25 4.09
N ASP A 334 16.64 -14.55 2.98
CA ASP A 334 17.28 -14.93 1.72
C ASP A 334 18.33 -13.90 1.27
N VAL A 335 18.00 -12.60 1.41
CA VAL A 335 18.92 -11.51 1.07
C VAL A 335 19.95 -11.29 2.18
N LEU A 336 19.51 -11.24 3.44
CA LEU A 336 20.39 -10.99 4.59
C LEU A 336 21.54 -11.99 4.67
N LEU A 337 21.28 -13.26 4.37
CA LEU A 337 22.22 -14.37 4.55
C LEU A 337 22.76 -14.94 3.23
N GLY A 338 22.52 -14.23 2.12
CA GLY A 338 23.20 -14.47 0.84
C GLY A 338 22.65 -15.58 -0.05
N ASP A 339 21.43 -16.08 0.21
CA ASP A 339 20.74 -17.02 -0.68
C ASP A 339 20.16 -16.33 -1.92
N PHE A 340 19.98 -15.01 -1.87
CA PHE A 340 19.52 -14.20 -2.99
C PHE A 340 20.29 -12.88 -3.06
N LYS A 341 20.73 -12.52 -4.28
CA LYS A 341 21.34 -11.22 -4.53
C LYS A 341 20.25 -10.15 -4.65
N PRO A 342 20.29 -9.04 -3.89
CA PRO A 342 19.24 -8.02 -3.95
C PRO A 342 19.14 -7.39 -5.35
N THR A 343 17.91 -7.26 -5.84
CA THR A 343 17.61 -6.71 -7.18
C THR A 343 16.73 -5.46 -7.16
N GLY A 344 16.13 -5.16 -6.02
CA GLY A 344 15.16 -4.06 -5.90
C GLY A 344 15.75 -2.71 -6.31
N LYS A 345 14.91 -1.89 -6.93
CA LYS A 345 15.19 -0.50 -7.27
C LYS A 345 14.14 0.39 -6.63
N LEU A 346 14.53 1.59 -6.20
CA LEU A 346 13.57 2.52 -5.60
C LEU A 346 12.45 2.88 -6.58
N PRO A 347 11.18 2.56 -6.29
CA PRO A 347 10.06 2.94 -7.15
C PRO A 347 9.72 4.43 -7.00
N ARG A 348 10.24 5.09 -5.95
CA ARG A 348 10.10 6.52 -5.67
C ARG A 348 11.41 7.10 -5.15
N SER A 349 11.67 8.37 -5.46
CA SER A 349 12.80 9.09 -4.87
C SER A 349 12.70 9.11 -3.34
N TRP A 350 13.82 8.90 -2.67
CA TRP A 350 13.93 8.96 -1.21
C TRP A 350 14.25 10.39 -0.77
N PRO A 351 13.43 11.04 0.07
CA PRO A 351 13.64 12.42 0.47
C PRO A 351 14.78 12.55 1.49
N ARG A 352 15.49 13.69 1.43
CA ARG A 352 16.49 14.08 2.44
C ARG A 352 15.86 14.80 3.63
N THR A 353 14.83 15.59 3.37
CA THR A 353 14.14 16.44 4.34
C THR A 353 12.63 16.35 4.13
N ASN A 354 11.86 16.90 5.05
CA ASN A 354 10.40 17.04 4.90
C ASN A 354 10.00 18.13 3.88
N ASP A 355 10.96 18.73 3.16
CA ASP A 355 10.67 19.74 2.14
C ASP A 355 9.91 19.14 0.94
N GLY A 356 8.94 19.88 0.42
CA GLY A 356 8.01 19.40 -0.60
C GLY A 356 6.86 18.53 -0.09
N LEU A 357 6.83 18.19 1.22
CA LEU A 357 5.64 17.54 1.79
C LEU A 357 4.45 18.51 1.76
N THR A 358 3.38 18.06 1.13
CA THR A 358 2.13 18.82 1.06
C THR A 358 1.33 18.54 2.34
N THR A 359 1.23 19.55 3.21
CA THR A 359 0.58 19.44 4.52
C THR A 359 -0.88 19.91 4.54
N ALA A 360 -1.39 20.43 3.42
CA ALA A 360 -2.74 20.97 3.31
C ALA A 360 -3.55 20.29 2.20
N THR A 361 -4.85 20.14 2.44
CA THR A 361 -5.84 19.55 1.52
C THR A 361 -6.03 20.31 0.21
N THR A 362 -5.52 21.55 0.11
CA THR A 362 -5.74 22.48 -1.01
C THR A 362 -4.45 22.94 -1.72
N ALA A 363 -3.27 22.50 -1.27
CA ALA A 363 -2.02 22.92 -1.86
C ALA A 363 -1.64 22.01 -3.05
N ALA A 364 -1.24 22.62 -4.17
CA ALA A 364 -0.61 21.88 -5.27
C ALA A 364 0.65 21.17 -4.75
N VAL A 365 0.91 19.95 -5.25
CA VAL A 365 2.14 19.22 -4.95
C VAL A 365 3.32 20.10 -5.33
N ARG A 366 4.14 20.45 -4.35
CA ARG A 366 5.36 21.24 -4.58
C ARG A 366 6.54 20.29 -4.72
N PRO A 367 7.34 20.40 -5.80
CA PRO A 367 8.62 19.72 -5.85
C PRO A 367 9.46 20.14 -4.64
N SER A 368 10.16 19.18 -4.03
CA SER A 368 11.19 19.51 -3.05
C SER A 368 12.25 20.39 -3.73
N ALA A 369 12.70 21.47 -3.06
CA ALA A 369 13.84 22.25 -3.53
C ALA A 369 15.16 21.50 -3.27
N SER A 370 15.14 20.49 -2.40
CA SER A 370 16.27 19.63 -2.10
C SER A 370 16.38 18.47 -3.10
N ALA A 371 17.58 18.19 -3.59
CA ALA A 371 17.83 16.94 -4.31
C ALA A 371 17.50 15.74 -3.41
N PRO A 372 16.92 14.66 -3.98
CA PRO A 372 16.59 13.48 -3.20
C PRO A 372 17.86 12.87 -2.59
N LEU A 373 17.71 12.22 -1.42
CA LEU A 373 18.78 11.45 -0.79
C LEU A 373 19.19 10.27 -1.70
N PHE A 374 18.20 9.59 -2.26
CA PHE A 374 18.38 8.57 -3.29
C PHE A 374 17.38 8.82 -4.43
N PRO A 375 17.80 8.85 -5.70
CA PRO A 375 16.88 9.08 -6.81
C PRO A 375 15.94 7.88 -7.04
N GLN A 376 14.81 8.11 -7.70
CA GLN A 376 13.99 7.02 -8.24
C GLN A 376 14.85 6.14 -9.18
N GLY A 377 14.69 4.82 -9.05
CA GLY A 377 15.47 3.83 -9.80
C GLY A 377 16.79 3.43 -9.12
N PHE A 378 17.18 4.10 -8.03
CA PHE A 378 18.39 3.76 -7.27
C PHE A 378 18.41 2.29 -6.83
N ASN A 379 19.59 1.68 -6.98
CA ASN A 379 20.02 0.43 -6.37
C ASN A 379 21.53 0.57 -6.14
N LEU A 380 22.05 0.10 -5.01
CA LEU A 380 23.46 0.22 -4.66
C LEU A 380 24.44 -0.33 -5.73
N ASP A 381 24.01 -1.32 -6.52
CA ASP A 381 24.82 -1.93 -7.57
C ASP A 381 24.81 -1.18 -8.92
N ASN A 382 24.05 -0.07 -9.06
CA ASN A 382 23.92 0.69 -10.32
C ASN A 382 24.01 2.21 -10.15
#